data_AF-A0A1L7XTH5-F1
#
_entry.id   AF-A0A1L7XTH5-F1
#
_cell.length_a   1.000
_cell.length_b   1.000
_cell.length_c   1.000
_cell.angle_alpha   90.00
_cell.angle_beta   90.00
_cell.angle_gamma   90.00
#
_symmetry.space_group_name_H-M   'P 1'
#
loop_
_entity.id
_entity.type
_entity.pdbx_description
1 polymer ?
#
loop_
_entity_poly.entity_id
_entity_poly.type
_entity_poly.pdbx_seq_one_letter_code
_entity_poly.pdbx_strand_id
1 'polypeptide(L)'
;MRKRATFTTLFILVLSIVSTTFVFLALTSKEWAIQKYYLNSEGEIGNGANWTKPSCHANRSPFYRCEVPDLNTDTNTCPDPSCKWYRAYGKGATSCILASESHNQPDSPNVGGEQECQEVHWSGNLQIAACVFITIGLILLLPISLANLLVSTNPNSANKPDVDQAAQEAHDRELTSEATQVTKAKPRHRHSRRHHSRLSPITPYLVLLAILSLYIGASLQIFAQFFGVLGLTVNATPTAGQVENNNSDFLGSTPWMMDKALTAYATVTWTLAVTAATLMGLVYRIPRWPKLI
;
A
#
# COMPACT_ATOMS: atom_id res chain seq x y z
N MET A 1 13.01 12.90 25.14
CA MET A 1 11.87 12.05 24.68
C MET A 1 11.11 12.65 23.49
N ARG A 2 10.76 13.95 23.46
CA ARG A 2 10.01 14.58 22.33
C ARG A 2 10.63 14.35 20.93
N LYS A 3 11.94 14.59 20.76
CA LYS A 3 12.64 14.36 19.47
C LYS A 3 12.47 12.94 18.91
N ARG A 4 12.45 11.92 19.79
CA ARG A 4 12.25 10.51 19.37
C ARG A 4 10.82 10.31 18.87
N ALA A 5 9.81 10.83 19.57
CA ALA A 5 8.41 10.74 19.14
C ALA A 5 8.18 11.42 17.78
N THR A 6 8.71 12.63 17.59
CA THR A 6 8.60 13.36 16.31
C THR A 6 9.24 12.58 15.15
N PHE A 7 10.43 12.01 15.37
CA PHE A 7 11.11 11.20 14.37
C PHE A 7 10.30 9.94 14.03
N THR A 8 9.78 9.23 15.02
CA THR A 8 8.95 8.03 14.78
C THR A 8 7.65 8.37 14.05
N THR A 9 6.98 9.48 14.40
CA THR A 9 5.79 9.93 13.68
C THR A 9 6.08 10.28 12.22
N LEU A 10 7.18 11.00 11.95
CA LEU A 10 7.59 11.31 10.58
C LEU A 10 7.92 10.04 9.80
N PHE A 11 8.60 9.09 10.43
CA PHE A 11 8.93 7.80 9.82
C PHE A 11 7.65 7.02 9.45
N ILE A 12 6.67 6.92 10.35
CA ILE A 12 5.36 6.30 10.06
C ILE A 12 4.68 6.99 8.87
N LEU A 13 4.71 8.32 8.82
CA LEU A 13 4.13 9.08 7.71
C LEU A 13 4.83 8.75 6.38
N VAL A 14 6.16 8.70 6.35
CA VAL A 14 6.93 8.33 5.15
C VAL A 14 6.58 6.91 4.70
N LEU A 15 6.52 5.94 5.62
CA LEU A 15 6.12 4.56 5.29
C LEU A 15 4.73 4.51 4.66
N SER A 16 3.77 5.25 5.22
CA SER A 16 2.41 5.32 4.67
C SER A 16 2.37 6.00 3.30
N ILE A 17 3.12 7.09 3.07
CA ILE A 17 3.20 7.73 1.75
C ILE A 17 3.76 6.75 0.72
N VAL A 18 4.87 6.08 1.03
CA VAL A 18 5.48 5.11 0.10
C VAL A 18 4.53 3.96 -0.17
N SER A 19 3.89 3.40 0.87
CA SER A 19 2.87 2.36 0.71
C SER A 19 1.72 2.81 -0.21
N THR A 20 1.20 4.03 -0.01
CA THR A 20 0.15 4.60 -0.88
C THR A 20 0.66 4.79 -2.32
N THR A 21 1.89 5.25 -2.53
CA THR A 21 2.43 5.39 -3.89
C THR A 21 2.50 4.03 -4.58
N PHE A 22 3.01 3.00 -3.90
CA PHE A 22 3.13 1.66 -4.48
C PHE A 22 1.77 0.98 -4.70
N VAL A 23 0.73 1.24 -3.88
CA VAL A 23 -0.61 0.69 -4.15
C VAL A 23 -1.23 1.30 -5.42
N PHE A 24 -0.99 2.59 -5.66
CA PHE A 24 -1.41 3.24 -6.90
C PHE A 24 -0.61 2.74 -8.10
N LEU A 25 0.71 2.59 -7.97
CA LEU A 25 1.55 2.01 -9.03
C LEU A 25 1.12 0.58 -9.37
N ALA A 26 0.81 -0.24 -8.37
CA ALA A 26 0.26 -1.58 -8.61
C ALA A 26 -1.10 -1.50 -9.31
N LEU A 27 -2.01 -0.63 -8.86
CA LEU A 27 -3.34 -0.47 -9.45
C LEU A 27 -3.31 -0.02 -10.92
N THR A 28 -2.40 0.89 -11.28
CA THR A 28 -2.35 1.48 -12.63
C THR A 28 -1.38 0.78 -13.58
N SER A 29 -0.55 -0.14 -13.08
CA SER A 29 0.44 -0.83 -13.91
C SER A 29 -0.18 -1.93 -14.76
N LYS A 30 0.30 -2.04 -16.01
CA LYS A 30 0.05 -3.17 -16.91
C LYS A 30 0.94 -4.38 -16.62
N GLU A 31 2.02 -4.19 -15.85
CA GLU A 31 3.08 -5.18 -15.59
C GLU A 31 2.76 -6.09 -14.39
N TRP A 32 1.56 -6.69 -14.36
CA TRP A 32 1.23 -7.70 -13.33
C TRP A 32 1.72 -9.08 -13.74
N ALA A 33 1.47 -9.45 -14.98
CA ALA A 33 1.97 -10.66 -15.59
C ALA A 33 2.56 -10.36 -16.97
N ILE A 34 3.60 -11.09 -17.32
CA ILE A 34 4.32 -10.97 -18.58
C ILE A 34 4.43 -12.33 -19.26
N GLN A 35 4.21 -12.34 -20.56
CA GLN A 35 4.51 -13.46 -21.43
C GLN A 35 5.63 -13.03 -22.38
N LYS A 36 6.68 -13.84 -22.49
CA LYS A 36 7.84 -13.56 -23.34
C LYS A 36 7.79 -14.43 -24.58
N TYR A 37 8.12 -13.84 -25.72
CA TYR A 37 8.19 -14.50 -27.02
C TYR A 37 9.62 -14.48 -27.55
N TYR A 38 10.01 -15.58 -28.17
CA TYR A 38 11.35 -15.84 -28.68
C TYR A 38 11.25 -16.29 -30.13
N LEU A 39 12.15 -15.81 -30.98
CA LEU A 39 12.24 -16.25 -32.36
C LEU A 39 12.65 -17.72 -32.42
N ASN A 40 11.85 -18.53 -33.12
CA ASN A 40 12.25 -19.84 -33.58
C ASN A 40 13.14 -19.63 -34.80
N SER A 41 14.43 -19.89 -34.67
CA SER A 41 15.37 -19.86 -35.78
C SER A 41 15.19 -21.15 -36.60
N GLU A 42 14.50 -21.08 -37.74
CA GLU A 42 14.48 -22.19 -38.69
C GLU A 42 15.92 -22.51 -39.14
N GLY A 43 16.38 -23.73 -38.89
CA GLY A 43 17.70 -24.22 -39.34
C GLY A 43 18.75 -24.44 -38.24
N GLU A 44 18.49 -24.07 -36.98
CA GLU A 44 19.32 -24.60 -35.88
C GLU A 44 18.96 -26.06 -35.63
N ILE A 45 19.93 -26.95 -35.85
CA ILE A 45 19.80 -28.40 -35.63
C ILE A 45 19.61 -28.61 -34.11
N GLY A 46 18.36 -28.54 -33.68
CA GLY A 46 17.96 -28.72 -32.29
C GLY A 46 16.82 -27.83 -31.83
N ASN A 47 15.66 -27.79 -32.53
CA ASN A 47 14.33 -27.34 -32.04
C ASN A 47 14.33 -26.27 -30.93
N GLY A 48 15.15 -25.23 -31.06
CA GLY A 48 15.51 -24.38 -29.93
C GLY A 48 15.25 -22.94 -30.29
N ALA A 49 14.13 -22.37 -29.83
CA ALA A 49 14.05 -20.93 -29.68
C ALA A 49 15.31 -20.44 -28.96
N ASN A 50 15.88 -19.31 -29.38
CA ASN A 50 16.99 -18.71 -28.66
C ASN A 50 16.47 -18.09 -27.34
N TRP A 51 16.28 -18.92 -26.32
CA TRP A 51 15.70 -18.58 -25.01
C TRP A 51 16.52 -17.58 -24.19
N THR A 52 17.66 -17.10 -24.70
CA THR A 52 18.53 -16.18 -23.98
C THR A 52 18.03 -14.74 -24.00
N LYS A 53 17.36 -14.32 -25.08
CA LYS A 53 16.84 -12.95 -25.22
C LYS A 53 15.45 -12.95 -25.83
N PRO A 54 14.42 -12.49 -25.10
CA PRO A 54 13.08 -12.39 -25.66
C PRO A 54 13.06 -11.32 -26.74
N SER A 55 12.48 -11.65 -27.89
CA SER A 55 12.28 -10.71 -29.00
C SER A 55 11.09 -9.79 -28.73
N CYS A 56 10.07 -10.34 -28.07
CA CYS A 56 8.80 -9.64 -27.82
C CYS A 56 8.23 -10.01 -26.46
N HIS A 57 7.31 -9.18 -25.95
CA HIS A 57 6.60 -9.48 -24.72
C HIS A 57 5.17 -8.94 -24.76
N ALA A 58 4.26 -9.62 -24.09
CA ALA A 58 2.89 -9.17 -23.85
C ALA A 58 2.65 -9.05 -22.34
N ASN A 59 1.91 -8.02 -21.96
CA ASN A 59 1.61 -7.73 -20.56
C ASN A 59 0.12 -7.87 -20.28
N ARG A 60 -0.19 -8.25 -19.04
CA ARG A 60 -1.54 -8.50 -18.54
C ARG A 60 -1.66 -7.98 -17.12
N SER A 61 -2.81 -7.41 -16.81
CA SER A 61 -3.22 -7.00 -15.45
C SER A 61 -4.74 -7.05 -15.31
N PRO A 62 -5.29 -6.86 -14.10
CA PRO A 62 -6.74 -6.83 -13.92
C PRO A 62 -7.45 -5.74 -14.74
N PHE A 63 -6.75 -4.66 -15.09
CA PHE A 63 -7.33 -3.50 -15.79
C PHE A 63 -6.75 -3.26 -17.19
N TYR A 64 -5.73 -4.01 -17.60
CA TYR A 64 -5.10 -3.89 -18.91
C TYR A 64 -4.86 -5.26 -19.52
N ARG A 65 -5.13 -5.36 -20.81
CA ARG A 65 -4.72 -6.51 -21.63
C ARG A 65 -4.00 -5.99 -22.86
N CYS A 66 -2.74 -6.40 -23.02
CA CYS A 66 -1.98 -6.12 -24.21
C CYS A 66 -2.11 -7.29 -25.18
N GLU A 67 -2.28 -6.96 -26.46
CA GLU A 67 -2.33 -7.96 -27.53
C GLU A 67 -0.97 -8.63 -27.70
N VAL A 68 -0.98 -9.81 -28.33
CA VAL A 68 0.27 -10.47 -28.75
C VAL A 68 0.93 -9.56 -29.78
N PRO A 69 2.21 -9.20 -29.62
CA PRO A 69 2.88 -8.31 -30.56
C PRO A 69 3.09 -9.01 -31.91
N ASP A 70 2.77 -8.31 -33.00
CA ASP A 70 3.05 -8.77 -34.35
C ASP A 70 4.55 -8.64 -34.65
N LEU A 71 5.20 -9.77 -34.97
CA LEU A 71 6.60 -9.76 -35.33
C LEU A 71 6.79 -9.14 -36.72
N ASN A 72 7.58 -8.07 -36.81
CA ASN A 72 8.07 -7.63 -38.11
C ASN A 72 9.26 -8.52 -38.51
N THR A 73 9.02 -9.40 -39.48
CA THR A 73 10.01 -10.36 -40.02
C THR A 73 11.21 -9.67 -40.66
N ASP A 74 11.05 -8.45 -41.18
CA ASP A 74 12.10 -7.75 -41.91
C ASP A 74 13.14 -7.14 -40.96
N THR A 75 12.70 -6.69 -39.78
CA THR A 75 13.55 -6.00 -38.80
C THR A 75 13.85 -6.86 -37.56
N ASN A 76 13.21 -8.03 -37.40
CA ASN A 76 13.26 -8.84 -36.19
C ASN A 76 12.93 -8.04 -34.91
N THR A 77 12.08 -7.02 -35.04
CA THR A 77 11.63 -6.19 -33.93
C THR A 77 10.14 -6.34 -33.76
N CYS A 78 9.70 -6.38 -32.51
CA CYS A 78 8.29 -6.26 -32.19
C CYS A 78 7.94 -4.80 -31.85
N PRO A 79 6.96 -4.20 -32.55
CA PRO A 79 6.39 -2.93 -32.13
C PRO A 79 5.73 -3.07 -30.75
N ASP A 80 5.64 -1.97 -30.02
CA ASP A 80 4.99 -1.97 -28.71
C ASP A 80 3.54 -2.47 -28.84
N PRO A 81 3.14 -3.50 -28.07
CA PRO A 81 1.81 -4.09 -28.22
C PRO A 81 0.73 -3.08 -27.85
N SER A 82 -0.35 -3.09 -28.62
CA SER A 82 -1.54 -2.29 -28.32
C SER A 82 -2.14 -2.80 -27.01
N CYS A 83 -2.21 -1.94 -25.99
CA CYS A 83 -2.79 -2.27 -24.69
C CYS A 83 -4.12 -1.56 -24.53
N LYS A 84 -5.17 -2.33 -24.25
CA LYS A 84 -6.51 -1.79 -23.97
C LYS A 84 -6.73 -1.69 -22.48
N TRP A 85 -7.27 -0.56 -22.04
CA TRP A 85 -7.71 -0.36 -20.67
C TRP A 85 -9.16 -0.80 -20.50
N TYR A 86 -9.42 -1.46 -19.38
CA TYR A 86 -10.70 -2.04 -19.01
C TYR A 86 -11.19 -1.41 -17.72
N ARG A 87 -12.48 -1.11 -17.66
CA ARG A 87 -13.13 -0.56 -16.48
C ARG A 87 -13.18 -1.62 -15.39
N ALA A 88 -13.13 -1.17 -14.14
CA ALA A 88 -13.24 -2.05 -12.98
C ALA A 88 -14.61 -2.74 -12.83
N TYR A 89 -15.64 -2.22 -13.51
CA TYR A 89 -17.01 -2.71 -13.40
C TYR A 89 -17.77 -2.56 -14.72
N GLY A 90 -18.79 -3.41 -14.89
CA GLY A 90 -19.67 -3.42 -16.05
C GLY A 90 -19.47 -4.65 -16.94
N LYS A 91 -20.55 -5.07 -17.61
CA LYS A 91 -20.54 -6.23 -18.51
C LYS A 91 -19.61 -5.98 -19.69
N GLY A 92 -18.72 -6.94 -19.98
CA GLY A 92 -17.73 -6.83 -21.08
C GLY A 92 -16.70 -5.72 -20.90
N ALA A 93 -16.65 -5.07 -19.74
CA ALA A 93 -15.79 -3.93 -19.49
C ALA A 93 -14.47 -4.32 -18.81
N THR A 94 -14.22 -5.61 -18.59
CA THR A 94 -13.11 -6.16 -17.80
C THR A 94 -12.08 -6.88 -18.67
N SER A 95 -10.85 -7.01 -18.16
CA SER A 95 -9.73 -7.62 -18.89
C SER A 95 -9.92 -9.11 -19.21
N CYS A 96 -10.89 -9.78 -18.57
CA CYS A 96 -11.31 -11.14 -18.86
C CYS A 96 -12.81 -11.18 -19.12
N ILE A 97 -13.23 -11.90 -20.15
CA ILE A 97 -14.62 -12.10 -20.56
C ILE A 97 -14.84 -13.61 -20.71
N LEU A 98 -16.02 -14.10 -20.32
CA LEU A 98 -16.39 -15.50 -20.47
C LEU A 98 -16.60 -15.86 -21.95
N ALA A 99 -16.24 -17.08 -22.36
CA ALA A 99 -16.51 -17.57 -23.71
C ALA A 99 -18.00 -17.53 -24.09
N SER A 100 -18.90 -17.70 -23.11
CA SER A 100 -20.35 -17.58 -23.29
C SER A 100 -20.81 -16.13 -23.53
N GLU A 101 -20.05 -15.14 -23.07
CA GLU A 101 -20.35 -13.72 -23.25
C GLU A 101 -19.76 -13.15 -24.54
N SER A 102 -18.71 -13.78 -25.07
CA SER A 102 -18.01 -13.35 -26.28
C SER A 102 -18.67 -13.84 -27.57
N HIS A 103 -19.99 -14.04 -27.60
CA HIS A 103 -20.77 -14.69 -28.67
C HIS A 103 -20.35 -14.41 -30.13
N ASN A 104 -19.70 -13.27 -30.41
CA ASN A 104 -19.25 -12.85 -31.74
C ASN A 104 -17.73 -12.96 -31.99
N GLN A 105 -16.91 -13.25 -30.98
CA GLN A 105 -15.44 -13.40 -31.06
C GLN A 105 -14.94 -14.42 -30.01
N PRO A 106 -15.17 -15.73 -30.21
CA PRO A 106 -14.69 -16.78 -29.30
C PRO A 106 -13.15 -16.82 -29.20
N ASP A 107 -12.45 -16.36 -30.24
CA ASP A 107 -10.98 -16.27 -30.28
C ASP A 107 -10.43 -14.92 -29.82
N SER A 108 -11.28 -14.07 -29.21
CA SER A 108 -10.80 -12.80 -28.66
C SER A 108 -9.71 -13.09 -27.63
N PRO A 109 -8.60 -12.32 -27.62
CA PRO A 109 -7.56 -12.50 -26.64
C PRO A 109 -8.06 -12.28 -25.22
N ASN A 110 -9.27 -11.75 -25.01
CA ASN A 110 -9.90 -11.49 -23.70
C ASN A 110 -10.72 -12.67 -23.17
N VAL A 111 -10.95 -13.71 -23.97
CA VAL A 111 -11.74 -14.88 -23.57
C VAL A 111 -10.91 -15.76 -22.64
N GLY A 112 -11.46 -16.05 -21.46
CA GLY A 112 -10.83 -16.92 -20.46
C GLY A 112 -11.83 -17.92 -19.87
N GLY A 113 -11.31 -18.88 -19.12
CA GLY A 113 -12.13 -19.80 -18.35
C GLY A 113 -12.91 -19.08 -17.25
N GLU A 114 -14.02 -19.65 -16.78
CA GLU A 114 -14.85 -19.03 -15.73
C GLU A 114 -14.07 -18.75 -14.45
N GLN A 115 -13.30 -19.74 -14.00
CA GLN A 115 -12.43 -19.60 -12.84
C GLN A 115 -11.36 -18.52 -13.05
N GLU A 116 -10.70 -18.52 -14.21
CA GLU A 116 -9.67 -17.52 -14.55
C GLU A 116 -10.26 -16.11 -14.47
N CYS A 117 -11.39 -15.87 -15.13
CA CYS A 117 -12.02 -14.56 -15.13
C CYS A 117 -12.42 -14.15 -13.71
N GLN A 118 -13.04 -15.04 -12.93
CA GLN A 118 -13.44 -14.75 -11.55
C GLN A 118 -12.25 -14.31 -10.68
N GLU A 119 -11.12 -14.99 -10.79
CA GLU A 119 -9.89 -14.66 -10.06
C GLU A 119 -9.32 -13.29 -10.48
N VAL A 120 -9.34 -12.98 -11.79
CA VAL A 120 -8.94 -11.66 -12.29
C VAL A 120 -9.84 -10.55 -11.75
N HIS A 121 -11.16 -10.76 -11.76
CA HIS A 121 -12.14 -9.81 -11.23
C HIS A 121 -11.95 -9.57 -9.73
N TRP A 122 -11.76 -10.64 -8.96
CA TRP A 122 -11.46 -10.52 -7.53
C TRP A 122 -10.15 -9.79 -7.29
N SER A 123 -9.10 -10.12 -8.02
CA SER A 123 -7.82 -9.43 -7.92
C SER A 123 -7.96 -7.92 -8.14
N GLY A 124 -8.65 -7.50 -9.20
CA GLY A 124 -8.91 -6.08 -9.49
C GLY A 124 -9.73 -5.38 -8.40
N ASN A 125 -10.84 -5.98 -7.98
CA ASN A 125 -11.72 -5.38 -6.96
C ASN A 125 -11.03 -5.26 -5.60
N LEU A 126 -10.26 -6.29 -5.20
CA LEU A 126 -9.48 -6.27 -3.97
C LEU A 126 -8.35 -5.24 -4.04
N GLN A 127 -7.70 -5.07 -5.19
CA GLN A 127 -6.69 -4.03 -5.40
C GLN A 127 -7.26 -2.62 -5.24
N ILE A 128 -8.46 -2.36 -5.77
CA ILE A 128 -9.16 -1.08 -5.60
C ILE A 128 -9.50 -0.85 -4.12
N ALA A 129 -10.07 -1.86 -3.47
CA ALA A 129 -10.42 -1.77 -2.05
C ALA A 129 -9.17 -1.53 -1.18
N ALA A 130 -8.07 -2.24 -1.45
CA ALA A 130 -6.78 -2.03 -0.78
C ALA A 130 -6.29 -0.58 -0.95
N CYS A 131 -6.36 -0.06 -2.17
CA CYS A 131 -6.01 1.33 -2.48
C CYS A 131 -6.82 2.33 -1.66
N VAL A 132 -8.14 2.14 -1.56
CA VAL A 132 -9.04 3.00 -0.77
C VAL A 132 -8.67 2.97 0.71
N PHE A 133 -8.55 1.79 1.31
CA PHE A 133 -8.26 1.65 2.74
C PHE A 133 -6.87 2.18 3.13
N ILE A 134 -5.83 1.92 2.32
CA ILE A 134 -4.49 2.47 2.56
C ILE A 134 -4.49 4.00 2.45
N THR A 135 -5.21 4.55 1.46
CA THR A 135 -5.33 6.01 1.27
C THR A 135 -6.07 6.67 2.44
N ILE A 136 -7.15 6.07 2.93
CA ILE A 136 -7.86 6.53 4.13
C ILE A 136 -6.91 6.53 5.34
N GLY A 137 -6.11 5.47 5.51
CA GLY A 137 -5.09 5.39 6.56
C GLY A 137 -4.10 6.56 6.51
N LEU A 138 -3.60 6.90 5.32
CA LEU A 138 -2.73 8.05 5.10
C LEU A 138 -3.43 9.38 5.42
N ILE A 139 -4.66 9.58 4.95
CA ILE A 139 -5.45 10.81 5.20
C ILE A 139 -5.65 11.02 6.71
N LEU A 140 -5.92 9.95 7.46
CA LEU A 140 -6.07 10.02 8.92
C LEU A 140 -4.74 10.29 9.64
N LEU A 141 -3.62 9.82 9.09
CA LEU A 141 -2.27 10.02 9.64
C LEU A 141 -1.75 11.45 9.48
N LEU A 142 -2.14 12.16 8.42
CA LEU A 142 -1.69 13.53 8.15
C LEU A 142 -1.98 14.51 9.31
N PRO A 143 -3.22 14.67 9.80
CA PRO A 143 -3.52 15.61 10.89
C PRO A 143 -2.86 15.18 12.21
N ILE A 144 -2.73 13.88 12.47
CA ILE A 144 -2.05 13.36 13.67
C ILE A 144 -0.56 13.73 13.63
N SER A 145 0.07 13.55 12.47
CA SER A 145 1.48 13.87 12.27
C SER A 145 1.75 15.37 12.36
N LEU A 146 0.88 16.18 11.76
CA LEU A 146 0.95 17.63 11.82
C LEU A 146 0.79 18.15 13.26
N ALA A 147 -0.18 17.63 14.01
CA ALA A 147 -0.38 18.00 15.41
C ALA A 147 0.86 17.70 16.27
N ASN A 148 1.49 16.54 16.06
CA ASN A 148 2.72 16.18 16.77
C ASN A 148 3.91 17.08 16.40
N LEU A 149 4.02 17.48 15.14
CA LEU A 149 5.04 18.43 14.68
C LEU A 149 4.84 19.80 15.35
N LEU A 150 3.62 20.35 15.31
CA LEU A 150 3.29 21.65 15.89
C LEU A 150 3.49 21.71 17.41
N VAL A 151 3.15 20.63 18.14
CA VAL A 151 3.41 20.54 19.58
C VAL A 151 4.91 20.45 19.88
N SER A 152 5.70 19.87 18.98
CA SER A 152 7.14 19.73 19.15
C SER A 152 7.92 21.03 18.86
N THR A 153 7.39 21.92 18.01
CA THR A 153 8.08 23.15 17.60
C THR A 153 7.81 24.34 18.52
N ASN A 154 6.80 24.29 19.39
CA ASN A 154 6.45 25.40 20.28
C ASN A 154 7.50 25.58 21.41
N PRO A 155 8.41 26.57 21.34
CA PRO A 155 9.46 26.77 22.34
C PRO A 155 8.93 27.49 23.59
N ASN A 156 7.78 28.15 23.48
CA ASN A 156 7.25 29.10 24.46
C ASN A 156 6.69 28.46 25.74
N SER A 157 6.68 27.13 25.86
CA SER A 157 6.23 26.45 27.08
C SER A 157 7.38 26.14 28.07
N ALA A 158 8.63 26.48 27.75
CA ALA A 158 9.78 26.13 28.59
C ALA A 158 10.28 27.25 29.51
N ASN A 159 9.94 28.52 29.26
CA ASN A 159 10.44 29.67 30.04
C ASN A 159 9.33 30.68 30.35
N LYS A 160 8.33 30.28 31.16
CA LYS A 160 7.73 31.28 32.06
C LYS A 160 8.52 31.18 33.36
N PRO A 161 9.48 32.09 33.63
CA PRO A 161 9.98 32.23 34.99
C PRO A 161 8.77 32.53 35.88
N ASP A 162 8.71 31.83 36.99
CA ASP A 162 7.68 31.92 38.03
C ASP A 162 7.82 33.29 38.72
N VAL A 163 7.36 34.37 38.05
CA VAL A 163 7.43 35.75 38.58
C VAL A 163 6.61 35.88 39.87
N ASP A 164 5.66 34.97 40.11
CA ASP A 164 4.84 34.97 41.32
C ASP A 164 5.53 34.32 42.53
N GLN A 165 6.60 33.51 42.36
CA GLN A 165 7.36 32.98 43.51
C GLN A 165 8.33 34.01 44.11
N ALA A 166 8.87 34.92 43.31
CA ALA A 166 9.79 35.95 43.82
C ALA A 166 9.06 37.06 44.59
N ALA A 167 7.81 37.38 44.22
CA ALA A 167 6.98 38.37 44.92
C ALA A 167 6.52 37.87 46.31
N GLN A 168 6.43 36.55 46.50
CA GLN A 168 5.93 35.97 47.75
C GLN A 168 7.04 35.71 48.78
N GLU A 169 8.30 35.52 48.35
CA GLU A 169 9.46 35.44 49.26
C GLU A 169 9.93 36.81 49.77
N ALA A 170 9.59 37.91 49.09
CA ALA A 170 9.92 39.27 49.55
C ALA A 170 9.00 39.77 50.67
N HIS A 171 7.75 39.30 50.75
CA HIS A 171 6.80 39.75 51.78
C HIS A 171 6.93 38.98 53.11
N ASP A 172 7.40 37.73 53.09
CA ASP A 172 7.59 36.93 54.32
C ASP A 172 8.91 37.21 55.05
N ARG A 173 9.82 38.01 54.48
CA ARG A 173 11.12 38.33 55.09
C ARG A 173 11.12 39.51 56.08
N GLU A 174 10.03 40.26 56.20
CA GLU A 174 10.00 41.45 57.08
C GLU A 174 9.27 41.22 58.41
N LEU A 175 8.72 40.02 58.68
CA LEU A 175 7.90 39.80 59.89
C LEU A 175 8.32 38.65 60.81
N THR A 176 9.49 38.05 60.66
CA THR A 176 9.93 36.95 61.56
C THR A 176 11.36 37.14 62.05
N SER A 177 11.51 38.07 62.99
CA SER A 177 12.59 38.08 63.98
C SER A 177 11.99 38.00 65.38
N GLU A 178 11.36 36.87 65.71
CA GLU A 178 11.27 36.36 67.09
C GLU A 178 10.63 34.98 67.12
N ALA A 179 11.07 34.17 68.09
CA ALA A 179 10.54 32.86 68.50
C ALA A 179 10.90 31.63 67.66
N THR A 180 12.03 31.05 68.05
CA THR A 180 12.31 29.61 68.19
C THR A 180 11.06 28.77 68.47
N GLN A 181 10.69 27.87 67.55
CA GLN A 181 10.26 26.50 67.89
C GLN A 181 10.24 25.61 66.64
N VAL A 182 11.14 24.64 66.66
CA VAL A 182 11.26 23.55 65.70
C VAL A 182 9.99 22.71 65.72
N THR A 183 9.06 23.00 64.81
CA THR A 183 8.00 22.08 64.43
C THR A 183 8.43 21.34 63.16
N LYS A 184 8.44 20.00 63.22
CA LYS A 184 8.68 19.11 62.08
C LYS A 184 7.69 19.43 60.96
N ALA A 185 8.14 20.25 60.01
CA ALA A 185 7.40 20.54 58.80
C ALA A 185 7.25 19.23 58.00
N LYS A 186 6.02 18.69 57.98
CA LYS A 186 5.63 17.67 57.00
C LYS A 186 5.96 18.20 55.61
N PRO A 187 6.68 17.45 54.75
CA PRO A 187 6.86 17.86 53.37
C PRO A 187 5.47 17.93 52.74
N ARG A 188 4.99 19.15 52.44
CA ARG A 188 3.82 19.35 51.59
C ARG A 188 4.11 18.62 50.29
N HIS A 189 3.39 17.52 50.06
CA HIS A 189 3.33 16.87 48.75
C HIS A 189 2.87 17.93 47.76
N ARG A 190 3.84 18.57 47.09
CA ARG A 190 3.63 19.42 45.94
C ARG A 190 3.04 18.47 44.89
N HIS A 191 1.71 18.42 44.82
CA HIS A 191 1.01 17.76 43.73
C HIS A 191 1.50 18.45 42.47
N SER A 192 2.50 17.83 41.83
CA SER A 192 2.89 18.15 40.47
C SER A 192 1.61 18.06 39.66
N ARG A 193 1.02 19.23 39.38
CA ARG A 193 -0.04 19.38 38.39
C ARG A 193 0.60 18.88 37.10
N ARG A 194 0.41 17.58 36.85
CA ARG A 194 0.66 16.97 35.55
C ARG A 194 -0.18 17.81 34.60
N HIS A 195 0.49 18.72 33.90
CA HIS A 195 -0.02 19.33 32.69
C HIS A 195 -0.23 18.17 31.72
N HIS A 196 -1.37 17.50 31.86
CA HIS A 196 -1.97 16.69 30.82
C HIS A 196 -2.26 17.68 29.71
N SER A 197 -1.30 17.84 28.80
CA SER A 197 -1.56 18.38 27.47
C SER A 197 -2.65 17.50 26.88
N ARG A 198 -3.90 17.96 27.02
CA ARG A 198 -5.11 17.27 26.61
C ARG A 198 -5.05 17.18 25.09
N LEU A 199 -4.44 16.10 24.58
CA LEU A 199 -4.82 15.58 23.28
C LEU A 199 -6.34 15.39 23.29
N SER A 200 -6.99 15.77 22.19
CA SER A 200 -8.43 15.65 22.06
C SER A 200 -8.88 14.22 22.42
N PRO A 201 -10.00 14.04 23.14
CA PRO A 201 -10.53 12.71 23.45
C PRO A 201 -10.82 11.86 22.19
N ILE A 202 -10.89 12.50 21.02
CA ILE A 202 -11.13 11.87 19.72
C ILE A 202 -9.86 11.23 19.12
N THR A 203 -8.67 11.74 19.45
CA THR A 203 -7.39 11.26 18.89
C THR A 203 -7.18 9.74 18.99
N PRO A 204 -7.43 9.05 20.12
CA PRO A 204 -7.25 7.60 20.20
C PRO A 204 -8.17 6.82 19.24
N TYR A 205 -9.36 7.32 18.94
CA TYR A 205 -10.27 6.69 17.99
C TYR A 205 -9.80 6.87 16.54
N LEU A 206 -9.29 8.06 16.19
CA LEU A 206 -8.69 8.29 14.87
C LEU A 206 -7.45 7.43 14.63
N VAL A 207 -6.62 7.28 15.67
CA VAL A 207 -5.47 6.36 15.64
C VAL A 207 -5.93 4.93 15.40
N LEU A 208 -6.93 4.45 16.15
CA LEU A 208 -7.46 3.11 15.98
C LEU A 208 -8.03 2.90 14.57
N LEU A 209 -8.80 3.86 14.06
CA LEU A 209 -9.36 3.80 12.71
C LEU A 209 -8.24 3.74 11.65
N ALA A 210 -7.21 4.57 11.77
CA ALA A 210 -6.07 4.55 10.86
C ALA A 210 -5.34 3.20 10.87
N ILE A 211 -5.10 2.62 12.05
CA ILE A 211 -4.50 1.29 12.21
C ILE A 211 -5.36 0.22 11.53
N LEU A 212 -6.67 0.22 11.76
CA LEU A 212 -7.59 -0.73 11.15
C LEU A 212 -7.63 -0.58 9.63
N SER A 213 -7.70 0.66 9.13
CA SER A 213 -7.67 0.93 7.69
C SER A 213 -6.39 0.41 7.04
N LEU A 214 -5.22 0.63 7.64
CA LEU A 214 -3.95 0.13 7.11
C LEU A 214 -3.88 -1.41 7.12
N TYR A 215 -4.33 -2.07 8.19
CA TYR A 215 -4.34 -3.54 8.26
C TYR A 215 -5.33 -4.18 7.28
N ILE A 216 -6.55 -3.63 7.18
CA ILE A 216 -7.55 -4.10 6.22
C ILE A 216 -7.01 -3.90 4.80
N GLY A 217 -6.48 -2.71 4.50
CA GLY A 217 -5.86 -2.42 3.20
C GLY A 217 -4.71 -3.36 2.84
N ALA A 218 -3.81 -3.64 3.79
CA ALA A 218 -2.72 -4.59 3.60
C ALA A 218 -3.22 -6.04 3.36
N SER A 219 -4.23 -6.47 4.11
CA SER A 219 -4.82 -7.81 3.96
C SER A 219 -5.48 -7.97 2.59
N LEU A 220 -6.26 -6.96 2.17
CA LEU A 220 -6.88 -6.92 0.84
C LEU A 220 -5.82 -6.93 -0.27
N GLN A 221 -4.69 -6.22 -0.09
CA GLN A 221 -3.58 -6.24 -1.03
C GLN A 221 -2.94 -7.62 -1.15
N ILE A 222 -2.78 -8.35 -0.04
CA ILE A 222 -2.27 -9.73 -0.04
C ILE A 222 -3.22 -10.65 -0.81
N PHE A 223 -4.54 -10.55 -0.58
CA PHE A 223 -5.51 -11.34 -1.33
C PHE A 223 -5.55 -10.94 -2.83
N ALA A 224 -5.46 -9.65 -3.15
CA ALA A 224 -5.37 -9.17 -4.53
C ALA A 224 -4.15 -9.76 -5.25
N GLN A 225 -3.00 -9.80 -4.57
CA GLN A 225 -1.78 -10.44 -5.06
C GLN A 225 -1.98 -11.94 -5.27
N PHE A 226 -2.56 -12.65 -4.29
CA PHE A 226 -2.80 -14.09 -4.40
C PHE A 226 -3.72 -14.46 -5.58
N PHE A 227 -4.88 -13.81 -5.70
CA PHE A 227 -5.78 -14.01 -6.83
C PHE A 227 -5.19 -13.53 -8.15
N GLY A 228 -4.33 -12.50 -8.11
CA GLY A 228 -3.58 -12.04 -9.28
C GLY A 228 -2.62 -13.12 -9.80
N VAL A 229 -1.92 -13.83 -8.91
CA VAL A 229 -1.06 -14.96 -9.30
C VAL A 229 -1.91 -16.07 -9.90
N LEU A 230 -2.98 -16.50 -9.23
CA LEU A 230 -3.83 -17.58 -9.72
C LEU A 230 -4.44 -17.24 -11.08
N GLY A 231 -5.14 -16.12 -11.19
CA GLY A 231 -5.86 -15.75 -12.40
C GLY A 231 -4.93 -15.35 -13.54
N LEU A 232 -3.88 -14.57 -13.26
CA LEU A 232 -3.04 -13.99 -14.32
C LEU A 232 -1.87 -14.87 -14.76
N THR A 233 -1.49 -15.87 -13.96
CA THR A 233 -0.31 -16.70 -14.27
C THR A 233 -0.61 -18.20 -14.30
N VAL A 234 -1.31 -18.74 -13.29
CA VAL A 234 -1.51 -20.19 -13.15
C VAL A 234 -2.65 -20.68 -14.04
N ASN A 235 -3.80 -20.03 -13.94
CA ASN A 235 -5.02 -20.40 -14.66
C ASN A 235 -5.16 -19.67 -15.99
N ALA A 236 -4.15 -18.88 -16.37
CA ALA A 236 -4.09 -18.19 -17.64
C ALA A 236 -3.90 -19.22 -18.76
N THR A 237 -5.00 -19.80 -19.24
CA THR A 237 -4.97 -20.71 -20.38
C THR A 237 -4.66 -19.93 -21.65
N PRO A 238 -3.62 -20.29 -22.43
CA PRO A 238 -3.54 -19.84 -23.82
C PRO A 238 -4.76 -20.41 -24.55
N THR A 239 -5.61 -19.57 -25.14
CA THR A 239 -6.75 -20.05 -25.90
C THR A 239 -6.26 -20.77 -27.16
N ALA A 240 -6.94 -21.85 -27.57
CA ALA A 240 -6.57 -22.63 -28.75
C ALA A 240 -6.42 -21.76 -30.01
N GLY A 241 -7.29 -20.75 -30.18
CA GLY A 241 -7.17 -19.76 -31.26
C GLY A 241 -5.93 -18.87 -31.20
N GLN A 242 -5.30 -18.64 -30.03
CA GLN A 242 -4.01 -17.95 -29.96
C GLN A 242 -2.82 -18.85 -30.36
N VAL A 243 -2.97 -20.16 -30.21
CA VAL A 243 -1.99 -21.14 -30.66
C VAL A 243 -2.12 -21.37 -32.18
N GLU A 244 -3.35 -21.27 -32.70
CA GLU A 244 -3.71 -21.66 -34.07
C GLU A 244 -3.78 -20.48 -35.07
N ASN A 245 -4.20 -19.26 -34.67
CA ASN A 245 -4.29 -18.10 -35.58
C ASN A 245 -3.00 -17.27 -35.72
N ASN A 246 -2.01 -17.46 -34.84
CA ASN A 246 -0.80 -16.63 -34.81
C ASN A 246 0.40 -17.31 -35.48
N ASN A 247 0.27 -17.89 -36.69
CA ASN A 247 1.41 -18.38 -37.51
C ASN A 247 2.62 -18.86 -36.67
N SER A 248 2.36 -19.77 -35.74
CA SER A 248 3.16 -19.97 -34.52
C SER A 248 4.45 -20.77 -34.75
N ASP A 249 4.76 -21.06 -36.00
CA ASP A 249 6.02 -21.70 -36.39
C ASP A 249 7.23 -20.81 -36.04
N PHE A 250 7.08 -19.47 -36.06
CA PHE A 250 8.20 -18.54 -35.88
C PHE A 250 8.44 -18.04 -34.44
N LEU A 251 7.48 -18.20 -33.51
CA LEU A 251 7.61 -17.67 -32.15
C LEU A 251 7.30 -18.73 -31.07
N GLY A 252 8.32 -19.08 -30.29
CA GLY A 252 8.14 -19.79 -29.02
C GLY A 252 7.69 -18.83 -27.92
N SER A 253 6.72 -19.23 -27.10
CA SER A 253 6.24 -18.42 -25.96
C SER A 253 6.50 -19.10 -24.61
N THR A 254 6.77 -18.31 -23.57
CA THR A 254 6.78 -18.81 -22.20
C THR A 254 5.37 -18.94 -21.66
N PRO A 255 5.14 -19.68 -20.56
CA PRO A 255 3.96 -19.46 -19.74
C PRO A 255 3.90 -18.00 -19.26
N TRP A 256 2.72 -17.58 -18.82
CA TRP A 256 2.55 -16.32 -18.11
C TRP A 256 3.33 -16.35 -16.80
N MET A 257 4.15 -15.32 -16.57
CA MET A 257 4.98 -15.19 -15.38
C MET A 257 4.60 -13.92 -14.62
N MET A 258 4.80 -13.94 -13.30
CA MET A 258 4.60 -12.77 -12.46
C MET A 258 5.60 -11.67 -12.84
N ASP A 259 5.15 -10.41 -12.85
CA ASP A 259 5.98 -9.25 -13.14
C ASP A 259 5.97 -8.24 -11.96
N LYS A 260 6.61 -7.08 -12.13
CA LYS A 260 6.95 -6.13 -11.06
C LYS A 260 5.75 -5.64 -10.26
N ALA A 261 4.59 -5.41 -10.88
CA ALA A 261 3.44 -4.88 -10.16
C ALA A 261 2.87 -5.90 -9.19
N LEU A 262 2.76 -7.15 -9.64
CA LEU A 262 2.24 -8.27 -8.85
C LEU A 262 3.23 -8.73 -7.78
N THR A 263 4.54 -8.56 -8.01
CA THR A 263 5.59 -8.97 -7.07
C THR A 263 6.06 -7.79 -6.23
N ALA A 264 6.95 -6.96 -6.78
CA ALA A 264 7.61 -5.89 -6.06
C ALA A 264 6.63 -4.83 -5.52
N TYR A 265 5.73 -4.30 -6.34
CA TYR A 265 4.88 -3.18 -5.92
C TYR A 265 3.85 -3.62 -4.88
N ALA A 266 3.16 -4.74 -5.12
CA ALA A 266 2.23 -5.31 -4.15
C ALA A 266 2.92 -5.64 -2.82
N THR A 267 4.09 -6.29 -2.86
CA THR A 267 4.83 -6.67 -1.64
C THR A 267 5.32 -5.46 -0.84
N VAL A 268 5.90 -4.46 -1.51
CA VAL A 268 6.30 -3.20 -0.85
C VAL A 268 5.08 -2.50 -0.24
N THR A 269 3.96 -2.48 -0.94
CA THR A 269 2.73 -1.85 -0.46
C THR A 269 2.28 -2.42 0.89
N TRP A 270 2.02 -3.73 0.96
CA TRP A 270 1.44 -4.32 2.18
C TRP A 270 2.46 -4.41 3.32
N THR A 271 3.74 -4.65 3.03
CA THR A 271 4.79 -4.71 4.06
C THR A 271 4.94 -3.35 4.77
N LEU A 272 4.97 -2.26 4.00
CA LEU A 272 5.06 -0.91 4.55
C LEU A 272 3.79 -0.49 5.28
N ALA A 273 2.60 -0.88 4.78
CA ALA A 273 1.33 -0.63 5.47
C ALA A 273 1.27 -1.33 6.84
N VAL A 274 1.64 -2.61 6.90
CA VAL A 274 1.72 -3.39 8.17
C VAL A 274 2.75 -2.77 9.11
N THR A 275 3.91 -2.39 8.60
CA THR A 275 4.96 -1.76 9.41
C THR A 275 4.51 -0.40 9.96
N ALA A 276 3.82 0.41 9.16
CA ALA A 276 3.24 1.67 9.61
C ALA A 276 2.17 1.44 10.68
N ALA A 277 1.26 0.48 10.48
CA ALA A 277 0.19 0.15 11.41
C ALA A 277 0.72 -0.37 12.76
N THR A 278 1.71 -1.28 12.73
CA THR A 278 2.36 -1.82 13.93
C THR A 278 3.09 -0.74 14.71
N LEU A 279 3.92 0.08 14.05
CA LEU A 279 4.60 1.21 14.68
C LEU A 279 3.61 2.22 15.27
N MET A 280 2.52 2.49 14.58
CA MET A 280 1.45 3.36 15.09
C MET A 280 0.83 2.78 16.36
N GLY A 281 0.53 1.48 16.41
CA GLY A 281 0.03 0.82 17.61
C GLY A 281 1.02 0.81 18.79
N LEU A 282 2.34 0.81 18.52
CA LEU A 282 3.37 0.88 19.55
C LEU A 282 3.57 2.30 20.11
N VAL A 283 3.50 3.31 19.24
CA VAL A 283 3.75 4.71 19.60
C VAL A 283 2.52 5.36 20.25
N TYR A 284 1.33 5.09 19.72
CA TYR A 284 0.10 5.72 20.17
C TYR A 284 -0.66 4.77 21.10
N ARG A 285 -1.17 5.32 22.21
CA ARG A 285 -2.05 4.55 23.10
C ARG A 285 -3.39 4.31 22.41
N ILE A 286 -3.65 3.04 22.11
CA ILE A 286 -4.97 2.54 21.72
C ILE A 286 -5.96 2.80 22.88
N PRO A 287 -7.23 3.17 22.59
CA PRO A 287 -8.23 3.37 23.63
C PRO A 287 -8.34 2.13 24.51
N ARG A 288 -8.22 2.31 25.82
CA ARG A 288 -8.54 1.25 26.78
C ARG A 288 -10.05 1.19 26.90
N TRP A 289 -10.65 0.15 26.33
CA TRP A 289 -12.06 -0.13 26.54
C TRP A 289 -12.29 -0.29 28.05
N PRO A 290 -13.11 0.56 28.70
CA PRO A 290 -13.53 0.26 30.06
C PRO A 290 -14.21 -1.12 30.00
N LYS A 291 -13.89 -2.00 30.94
CA LYS A 291 -14.48 -3.35 31.01
C LYS A 291 -15.99 -3.18 30.83
N LEU A 292 -16.52 -3.64 29.68
CA LEU A 292 -17.95 -3.80 29.50
C LEU A 292 -18.35 -4.88 30.50
N ILE A 293 -18.95 -4.43 31.60
CA ILE A 293 -19.57 -5.27 32.63
C ILE A 293 -20.97 -5.62 32.14
#